data_AF-A0A2X0Z9D0-F1
#
_entry.id   AF-A0A2X0Z9D0-F1
#
_cell.length_a   1.000
_cell.length_b   1.000
_cell.length_c   1.000
_cell.angle_alpha   90.00
_cell.angle_beta   90.00
_cell.angle_gamma   90.00
#
_symmetry.space_group_name_H-M   'P 1'
#
loop_
_entity.id
_entity.type
_entity.pdbx_description
1 polymer ?
#
loop_
_entity_poly.entity_id
_entity_poly.type
_entity_poly.pdbx_seq_one_letter_code
_entity_poly.pdbx_strand_id
1 'polypeptide(L)' 'MRTKLKNLRKKKKLSVKRISQILEISTSHYYKIESGIRNPNFILAGKIADLFNCSVDDLFFKEKLDELSKINAS' A
#
# COMPACT_ATOMS: atom_id res chain seq x y z
N MET A 1 9.42 -0.47 -0.57
CA MET A 1 8.48 -0.31 0.58
C MET A 1 7.44 0.74 0.26
N ARG A 2 6.14 0.41 0.41
CA ARG A 2 5.01 1.32 0.19
C ARG A 2 4.83 2.23 1.40
N THR A 3 5.54 3.35 1.42
CA THR A 3 5.57 4.28 2.55
C THR A 3 4.20 4.88 2.86
N LYS A 4 3.40 5.22 1.84
CA LYS A 4 2.02 5.74 2.01
C LYS A 4 1.12 4.74 2.73
N LEU A 5 1.12 3.48 2.29
CA LEU A 5 0.35 2.41 2.91
C LEU A 5 0.75 2.19 4.39
N LYS A 6 2.06 2.14 4.68
CA LYS A 6 2.58 2.04 6.04
C LYS A 6 2.16 3.21 6.93
N ASN A 7 2.19 4.42 6.39
CA ASN A 7 1.81 5.64 7.12
C ASN A 7 0.32 5.66 7.43
N LEU A 8 -0.54 5.28 6.49
CA LEU A 8 -1.99 5.19 6.70
C LEU A 8 -2.33 4.16 7.78
N ARG A 9 -1.70 2.99 7.74
CA ARG A 9 -1.85 1.96 8.78
C ARG A 9 -1.46 2.49 10.17
N LYS A 10 -0.33 3.19 10.27
CA LYS A 10 0.13 3.80 11.53
C LYS A 10 -0.80 4.93 12.01
N LYS A 11 -1.30 5.78 11.11
CA LYS A 11 -2.29 6.84 11.44
C LYS A 11 -3.57 6.26 12.03
N LYS A 12 -4.03 5.12 11.51
CA LYS A 12 -5.17 4.36 12.09
C LYS A 12 -4.80 3.54 13.35
N LYS A 13 -3.56 3.64 13.86
CA LYS A 13 -3.04 2.88 15.00
C LYS A 13 -3.20 1.36 14.85
N LEU A 14 -3.14 0.85 13.62
CA LEU A 14 -3.29 -0.57 13.33
C LEU A 14 -1.93 -1.29 13.31
N SER A 15 -1.82 -2.38 14.05
CA SER A 15 -0.71 -3.32 13.90
C SER A 15 -0.86 -4.12 12.60
N VAL A 16 0.23 -4.69 12.09
CA VAL A 16 0.17 -5.58 10.92
C VAL A 16 -0.73 -6.78 11.18
N LYS A 17 -0.70 -7.34 12.40
CA LYS A 17 -1.61 -8.41 12.83
C LYS A 17 -3.08 -7.97 12.71
N ARG A 18 -3.42 -6.79 13.23
CA ARG A 18 -4.81 -6.32 13.25
C ARG A 18 -5.35 -6.05 11.85
N ILE A 19 -4.59 -5.37 10.99
CA ILE A 19 -5.04 -5.11 9.62
C ILE A 19 -5.14 -6.39 8.79
N SER A 20 -4.25 -7.36 9.01
CA SER A 20 -4.31 -8.65 8.31
C SER A 20 -5.58 -9.42 8.68
N GLN A 21 -6.01 -9.36 9.94
CA GLN A 21 -7.28 -9.92 10.39
C GLN A 21 -8.48 -9.23 9.73
N ILE A 22 -8.49 -7.89 9.66
CA ILE A 22 -9.56 -7.12 9.03
C ILE A 22 -9.68 -7.46 7.53
N LEU A 23 -8.54 -7.65 6.86
CA LEU A 23 -8.49 -7.97 5.44
C LEU A 23 -8.59 -9.47 5.14
N GLU A 24 -8.72 -10.31 6.17
CA GLU A 24 -8.81 -11.77 6.07
C GLU A 24 -7.63 -12.40 5.30
N ILE A 25 -6.42 -11.91 5.56
CA ILE A 25 -5.18 -12.43 4.97
C ILE A 25 -4.15 -12.77 6.04
N SER A 26 -3.12 -13.53 5.68
CA SER A 26 -2.00 -13.77 6.58
C SER A 26 -1.15 -12.51 6.79
N THR A 27 -0.55 -12.39 7.97
CA THR A 27 0.37 -11.29 8.30
C THR A 27 1.54 -11.22 7.35
N SER A 28 2.12 -12.38 6.98
CA SER A 28 3.17 -12.48 5.97
C SER A 28 2.73 -11.92 4.61
N HIS A 29 1.48 -12.19 4.21
CA HIS A 29 0.95 -11.65 2.96
C HIS A 29 0.85 -10.12 3.02
N TYR A 30 0.27 -9.56 4.08
CA TYR A 30 0.22 -8.11 4.27
C TYR A 30 1.62 -7.49 4.32
N TYR A 31 2.59 -8.11 5.01
CA TYR A 31 3.97 -7.64 5.04
C TYR A 31 4.58 -7.54 3.64
N LYS A 32 4.39 -8.55 2.79
CA LYS A 32 4.88 -8.54 1.39
C LYS A 32 4.20 -7.43 0.56
N ILE A 33 2.93 -7.14 0.84
CA ILE A 33 2.22 -6.02 0.20
C ILE A 33 2.78 -4.68 0.68
N GLU A 34 2.92 -4.47 1.98
CA GLU A 34 3.45 -3.21 2.54
C GLU A 34 4.91 -2.97 2.15
N SER A 35 5.73 -4.04 2.04
CA SER A 35 7.12 -3.93 1.61
C SER A 35 7.28 -3.66 0.11
N GLY A 36 6.25 -3.91 -0.70
CA GLY A 36 6.33 -3.78 -2.16
C GLY A 36 6.72 -5.06 -2.89
N ILE A 37 7.01 -6.15 -2.16
CA ILE A 37 7.43 -7.43 -2.74
C ILE A 37 6.30 -8.10 -3.52
N ARG A 38 5.04 -7.91 -3.07
CA ARG A 38 3.86 -8.49 -3.71
C ARG A 38 2.81 -7.43 -3.97
N ASN A 39 2.08 -7.60 -5.07
CA ASN A 39 0.87 -6.83 -5.35
C ASN A 39 -0.35 -7.59 -4.83
N PRO A 40 -1.31 -6.92 -4.18
CA PRO A 40 -2.60 -7.52 -3.89
C PRO A 40 -3.34 -7.83 -5.21
N ASN A 41 -4.29 -8.76 -5.17
CA ASN A 41 -5.25 -8.89 -6.26
C ASN A 41 -6.23 -7.71 -6.25
N PHE A 42 -7.03 -7.58 -7.31
CA PHE A 42 -7.96 -6.46 -7.48
C PHE A 42 -8.92 -6.29 -6.29
N ILE A 43 -9.51 -7.39 -5.80
CA ILE A 43 -10.45 -7.38 -4.67
C ILE A 43 -9.76 -6.89 -3.39
N LEU A 44 -8.57 -7.40 -3.08
CA LEU A 44 -7.82 -7.01 -1.89
C LEU A 44 -7.33 -5.56 -1.99
N ALA A 45 -6.95 -5.11 -3.18
CA ALA A 45 -6.56 -3.72 -3.42
C ALA A 45 -7.74 -2.78 -3.11
N GLY A 46 -8.95 -3.11 -3.59
CA GLY A 46 -10.18 -2.39 -3.27
C GLY A 46 -10.47 -2.36 -1.77
N LYS A 47 -10.45 -3.52 -1.09
CA LYS A 47 -10.64 -3.59 0.37
C LYS A 47 -9.66 -2.70 1.15
N ILE A 48 -8.40 -2.64 0.73
CA ILE A 48 -7.39 -1.80 1.36
C ILE A 48 -7.68 -0.31 1.12
N ALA A 49 -8.06 0.04 -0.12
CA ALA A 49 -8.42 1.40 -0.52
C ALA A 49 -9.62 1.91 0.29
N ASP A 50 -10.69 1.12 0.37
CA ASP A 50 -11.88 1.41 1.18
C ASP A 50 -11.54 1.56 2.66
N LEU A 51 -10.72 0.65 3.21
CA LEU A 51 -10.29 0.71 4.60
C LEU A 51 -9.56 2.02 4.92
N PHE A 52 -8.87 2.62 3.97
CA PHE A 52 -8.13 3.87 4.15
C PHE A 52 -8.80 5.11 3.56
N ASN A 53 -9.99 4.96 2.96
CA ASN A 53 -10.73 6.03 2.29
C ASN A 53 -9.87 6.78 1.26
N CYS A 54 -9.20 6.03 0.39
CA CYS A 54 -8.38 6.55 -0.71
C CYS A 54 -8.56 5.67 -1.95
N SER A 55 -8.05 6.08 -3.11
CA SER A 55 -8.13 5.25 -4.32
C SER A 55 -7.12 4.10 -4.32
N VAL A 56 -7.36 3.07 -5.15
CA VAL A 56 -6.38 2.00 -5.40
C VAL A 56 -5.13 2.58 -6.05
N ASP A 57 -5.31 3.51 -6.99
CA ASP A 57 -4.23 4.23 -7.66
C ASP A 57 -3.34 4.97 -6.66
N ASP A 58 -3.95 5.70 -5.72
CA ASP A 58 -3.24 6.40 -4.66
C ASP A 58 -2.28 5.53 -3.84
N LEU A 59 -2.62 4.25 -3.66
CA LEU A 59 -1.90 3.32 -2.80
C LEU A 59 -0.87 2.50 -3.54
N PHE A 60 -1.18 2.11 -4.77
CA PHE A 60 -0.43 1.10 -5.51
C PHE A 60 0.18 1.61 -6.81
N PHE A 61 -0.36 2.68 -7.39
CA PHE A 61 0.26 3.40 -8.50
C PHE A 61 1.07 4.57 -7.94
N LYS A 62 2.39 4.38 -7.87
CA LYS A 62 3.31 5.50 -7.65
C LYS A 62 3.89 5.90 -9.01
N GLU A 63 3.64 7.15 -9.38
CA GLU A 63 4.12 7.80 -10.58
C GLU A 63 5.60 7.49 -10.84
N LYS A 64 5.87 6.83 -11.96
CA LYS A 64 7.20 6.77 -12.57
C LYS A 64 7.69 8.16 -13.03
N LEU A 65 6.87 9.22 -12.89
CA LEU A 65 7.16 10.57 -13.38
C LEU A 65 8.26 11.29 -12.59
N ASP A 66 8.44 10.98 -11.31
CA ASP A 66 9.46 11.63 -10.45
C ASP A 66 10.91 11.20 -10.75
N GLU A 67 11.11 10.08 -11.47
CA GLU A 67 12.45 9.66 -11.90
C GLU A 67 12.84 10.25 -13.26
N LEU A 68 11.86 10.49 -14.16
CA LEU A 68 12.11 11.07 -15.48
C LEU A 68 12.36 12.58 -15.44
N SER A 69 11.75 13.30 -14.50
CA SER A 69 11.96 14.75 -14.31
C SER A 69 13.35 15.08 -13.73
N LYS A 70 14.02 14.12 -13.09
CA LYS A 70 15.39 14.29 -12.56
C LYS A 70 16.49 14.02 -13.58
N ILE A 71 16.19 13.26 -14.64
CA ILE A 71 17.15 12.92 -15.69
C ILE A 71 17.31 14.07 -16.69
N ASN A 72 16.27 14.89 -16.91
CA ASN A 72 16.29 15.99 -17.87
C ASN A 72 16.66 17.36 -17.27
N ALA A 73 17.02 17.40 -15.98
CA ALA A 73 17.40 18.63 -15.26
C ALA A 73 18.87 18.62 -14.79
N SER A 74 19.72 17.77 -15.38
CA SER A 74 21.18 17.72 -15.16
C SER A 74 21.94 17.94 -16.46
#